data_AF-A0A1I2Q2Q6-F1
#
_entry.id   AF-A0A1I2Q2Q6-F1
#
_cell.length_a   1.000
_cell.length_b   1.000
_cell.length_c   1.000
_cell.angle_alpha   90.00
_cell.angle_beta   90.00
_cell.angle_gamma   90.00
#
_symmetry.space_group_name_H-M   'P 1'
#
loop_
_entity.id
_entity.type
_entity.pdbx_description
1 polymer ?
#
loop_
_entity_poly.entity_id
_entity_poly.type
_entity_poly.pdbx_seq_one_letter_code
_entity_poly.pdbx_strand_id
1 'polypeptide(L)'
;MDINHKINEVLKKWNPIGVKGVDLEIEYVRYVDEIIDCVRNKNNLLNLIEDIEANRIGFFYTSSEDRKLVVDQVLSILKEDQ
;
A
#
# COMPACT_ATOMS: atom_id res chain seq x y z
N MET A 1 -13.27 12.26 -3.11
CA MET A 1 -11.86 12.09 -2.72
C MET A 1 -11.27 11.08 -3.69
N ASP A 2 -10.17 11.42 -4.35
CA ASP A 2 -9.56 10.60 -5.40
C ASP A 2 -9.09 9.23 -4.86
N ILE A 3 -9.20 8.19 -5.69
CA ILE A 3 -8.85 6.81 -5.31
C ILE A 3 -7.37 6.69 -4.95
N ASN A 4 -6.52 7.39 -5.69
CA ASN A 4 -5.08 7.43 -5.43
C ASN A 4 -4.80 7.99 -4.04
N HIS A 5 -5.53 9.05 -3.65
CA HIS A 5 -5.40 9.63 -2.32
C HIS A 5 -5.87 8.66 -1.23
N LYS A 6 -7.00 7.97 -1.41
CA LYS A 6 -7.49 6.98 -0.43
C LYS A 6 -6.47 5.85 -0.21
N ILE A 7 -5.88 5.34 -1.30
CA ILE A 7 -4.85 4.28 -1.22
C ILE A 7 -3.59 4.81 -0.53
N ASN A 8 -3.12 6.01 -0.89
CA ASN A 8 -1.95 6.62 -0.24
C ASN A 8 -2.15 6.76 1.28
N GLU A 9 -3.35 7.14 1.73
CA GLU A 9 -3.66 7.24 3.15
C GLU A 9 -3.64 5.88 3.87
N VAL A 10 -3.97 4.78 3.21
CA VAL A 10 -3.77 3.42 3.77
C VAL A 10 -2.27 3.16 3.96
N LEU A 11 -1.45 3.46 2.94
CA LEU A 11 -0.01 3.22 3.00
C LEU A 11 0.68 4.10 4.06
N LYS A 12 0.27 5.37 4.18
CA LYS A 12 0.76 6.29 5.22
C LYS A 12 0.36 5.87 6.63
N LYS A 13 -0.75 5.15 6.80
CA LYS A 13 -1.13 4.56 8.10
C LYS A 13 -0.34 3.29 8.39
N TRP A 14 -0.08 2.48 7.37
CA TRP A 14 0.75 1.28 7.50
C TRP A 14 2.18 1.62 7.92
N ASN A 15 2.82 2.55 7.19
CA ASN A 15 4.09 3.19 7.54
C ASN A 15 5.11 2.28 8.26
N PRO A 16 5.55 1.18 7.62
CA PRO A 16 6.31 0.11 8.27
C PRO A 16 7.63 0.58 8.90
N ILE A 17 8.21 1.67 8.40
CA ILE A 17 9.48 2.24 8.89
C ILE A 17 9.31 3.53 9.70
N GLY A 18 8.07 3.96 9.95
CA GLY A 18 7.79 5.11 10.81
C GLY A 18 8.26 6.46 10.25
N VAL A 19 8.17 6.67 8.92
CA VAL A 19 8.45 7.95 8.26
C VAL A 19 7.51 9.05 8.79
N LYS A 20 7.99 10.29 8.87
CA LYS A 20 7.24 11.43 9.42
C LYS A 20 7.39 12.67 8.56
N GLY A 21 6.48 13.62 8.76
CA GLY A 21 6.54 14.94 8.13
C GLY A 21 6.45 14.86 6.61
N VAL A 22 7.21 15.70 5.92
CA VAL A 22 7.20 15.80 4.45
C VAL A 22 7.62 14.49 3.79
N ASP A 23 8.53 13.73 4.40
CA ASP A 23 9.00 12.46 3.86
C ASP A 23 7.85 11.43 3.77
N LEU A 24 6.91 11.45 4.73
CA LEU A 24 5.75 10.57 4.74
C LEU A 24 4.81 10.85 3.55
N GLU A 25 4.75 12.10 3.10
CA GLU A 25 3.90 12.51 1.99
C GLU A 25 4.41 12.02 0.63
N ILE A 26 5.72 11.75 0.52
CA ILE A 26 6.37 11.37 -0.74
C ILE A 26 6.78 9.88 -0.79
N GLU A 27 6.99 9.25 0.36
CA GLU A 27 7.56 7.90 0.42
C GLU A 27 6.62 6.84 -0.16
N TYR A 28 5.33 6.93 0.15
CA TYR A 28 4.36 5.88 -0.19
C TYR A 28 3.55 6.14 -1.44
N VAL A 29 3.43 7.42 -1.85
CA VAL A 29 2.64 7.80 -3.03
C VAL A 29 3.17 7.14 -4.31
N ARG A 30 4.49 6.88 -4.37
CA ARG A 30 5.15 6.22 -5.50
C ARG A 30 4.69 4.79 -5.77
N TYR A 31 4.04 4.13 -4.81
CA TYR A 31 3.53 2.77 -4.96
C TYR A 31 2.05 2.72 -5.39
N VAL A 32 1.35 3.85 -5.38
CA VAL A 32 -0.10 3.91 -5.59
C VAL A 32 -0.51 3.42 -6.97
N ASP A 33 0.13 3.95 -8.03
CA ASP A 33 -0.20 3.57 -9.41
C ASP A 33 0.05 2.08 -9.65
N GLU A 34 1.16 1.55 -9.13
CA GLU A 34 1.49 0.13 -9.25
C GLU A 34 0.52 -0.77 -8.50
N ILE A 35 0.04 -0.36 -7.32
CA ILE A 35 -0.98 -1.08 -6.57
C ILE A 35 -2.30 -1.13 -7.34
N ILE A 36 -2.71 -0.02 -7.94
CA ILE A 36 -3.92 0.06 -8.76
C ILE A 36 -3.79 -0.87 -9.97
N ASP A 37 -2.66 -0.80 -10.67
CA ASP A 37 -2.38 -1.64 -11.84
C ASP A 37 -2.31 -3.12 -11.46
N CYS A 38 -1.73 -3.47 -10.31
CA CYS A 38 -1.70 -4.83 -9.79
C CYS A 38 -3.12 -5.40 -9.65
N VAL A 39 -4.03 -4.66 -9.01
CA VAL A 39 -5.42 -5.11 -8.81
C VAL A 39 -6.19 -5.16 -10.13
N ARG A 40 -6.06 -4.15 -10.99
CA ARG A 40 -6.73 -4.11 -12.31
C ARG A 40 -6.32 -5.28 -13.21
N ASN A 41 -5.05 -5.66 -13.16
CA ASN A 41 -4.52 -6.81 -13.88
C ASN A 41 -4.76 -8.16 -13.17
N LYS A 42 -5.51 -8.16 -12.06
CA LYS A 42 -5.82 -9.37 -11.26
C LYS A 42 -4.58 -10.08 -10.72
N ASN A 43 -3.51 -9.33 -10.52
CA ASN A 43 -2.29 -9.84 -9.88
C ASN A 43 -2.49 -9.96 -8.36
N ASN A 44 -1.59 -10.72 -7.72
CA ASN A 44 -1.65 -10.92 -6.27
C ASN A 44 -1.14 -9.68 -5.54
N LEU A 45 -2.07 -8.87 -5.00
CA LEU A 45 -1.74 -7.67 -4.24
C LEU A 45 -0.94 -7.95 -2.96
N LEU A 46 -1.19 -9.08 -2.28
CA LEU A 46 -0.43 -9.42 -1.07
C LEU A 46 1.05 -9.61 -1.38
N ASN A 47 1.38 -10.29 -2.48
CA ASN A 47 2.76 -10.46 -2.91
C ASN A 47 3.42 -9.12 -3.23
N LEU A 48 2.70 -8.16 -3.81
CA LEU A 48 3.22 -6.82 -4.08
C LEU A 48 3.49 -6.06 -2.77
N ILE A 49 2.57 -6.09 -1.80
CA ILE A 49 2.78 -5.44 -0.50
C ILE A 49 3.97 -6.08 0.24
N GLU A 50 4.11 -7.40 0.17
CA GLU A 50 5.27 -8.10 0.73
C GLU A 50 6.58 -7.73 0.03
N ASP A 51 6.59 -7.59 -1.30
CA ASP A 51 7.75 -7.14 -2.08
C ASP A 51 8.15 -5.69 -1.72
N ILE A 52 7.17 -4.80 -1.61
CA ILE A 52 7.41 -3.41 -1.21
C ILE A 52 8.11 -3.39 0.14
N GLU A 53 7.62 -4.13 1.13
CA GLU A 53 8.23 -4.14 2.46
C GLU A 53 9.61 -4.82 2.45
N ALA A 54 9.69 -6.06 1.97
CA ALA A 54 10.89 -6.87 2.10
C ALA A 54 12.04 -6.41 1.22
N ASN A 55 11.75 -6.02 -0.03
CA ASN A 55 12.79 -5.80 -1.03
C ASN A 55 13.02 -4.32 -1.31
N ARG A 56 11.96 -3.50 -1.36
CA ARG A 56 12.09 -2.08 -1.74
C ARG A 56 12.37 -1.18 -0.55
N ILE A 57 11.72 -1.47 0.57
CA ILE A 57 12.03 -0.84 1.86
C ILE A 57 13.21 -1.56 2.52
N GLY A 58 13.28 -2.89 2.41
CA GLY A 58 14.48 -3.69 2.70
C GLY A 58 14.39 -4.61 3.92
N PHE A 59 13.21 -4.75 4.53
CA PHE A 59 12.95 -5.71 5.61
C PHE A 59 11.44 -5.84 5.89
N PHE A 60 11.00 -6.97 6.45
CA PHE A 60 9.64 -7.09 7.00
C PHE A 60 9.55 -6.46 8.39
N TYR A 61 9.17 -5.19 8.47
CA TYR A 61 9.03 -4.45 9.74
C TYR A 61 7.71 -4.74 10.46
N THR A 62 6.68 -5.15 9.73
CA THR A 62 5.33 -5.41 10.22
C THR A 62 4.97 -6.90 10.18
N SER A 63 3.86 -7.27 10.81
CA SER A 63 3.39 -8.66 10.81
C SER A 63 2.73 -9.05 9.48
N SER A 64 2.53 -10.35 9.25
CA SER A 64 1.77 -10.81 8.07
C SER A 64 0.32 -10.31 8.13
N GLU A 65 -0.22 -10.20 9.33
CA GLU A 65 -1.56 -9.70 9.61
C GLU A 65 -1.69 -8.22 9.21
N ASP A 66 -0.69 -7.39 9.52
CA ASP A 66 -0.69 -5.98 9.13
C ASP A 66 -0.68 -5.83 7.60
N ARG A 67 0.16 -6.62 6.91
CA ARG A 67 0.20 -6.64 5.43
C ARG A 67 -1.13 -7.07 4.82
N LYS A 68 -1.77 -8.10 5.38
CA LYS A 68 -3.11 -8.53 4.95
C LYS A 68 -4.16 -7.44 5.17
N LEU A 69 -4.09 -6.74 6.29
CA LEU A 69 -4.98 -5.62 6.59
C LEU A 69 -4.84 -4.49 5.56
N VAL A 70 -3.61 -4.18 5.13
CA VAL A 70 -3.37 -3.21 4.04
C VAL A 70 -4.04 -3.67 2.74
N VAL A 71 -3.84 -4.94 2.37
CA VAL A 71 -4.46 -5.54 1.18
C VAL A 71 -5.99 -5.41 1.24
N ASP A 72 -6.60 -5.79 2.36
CA ASP A 72 -8.05 -5.75 2.53
C ASP A 72 -8.61 -4.33 2.42
N GLN A 73 -7.93 -3.34 3.03
CA GLN A 73 -8.33 -1.94 2.93
C GLN A 73 -8.25 -1.41 1.49
N VAL A 74 -7.16 -1.72 0.77
CA VAL A 74 -6.99 -1.33 -0.63
C VAL A 74 -8.04 -1.97 -1.53
N LEU A 75 -8.31 -3.27 -1.35
CA LEU A 75 -9.35 -3.97 -2.12
C LEU A 75 -10.75 -3.43 -1.81
N SER A 76 -11.03 -3.02 -0.57
CA SER A 76 -12.30 -2.38 -0.22
C SER A 76 -12.48 -1.06 -0.96
N ILE A 77 -11.44 -0.21 -0.98
CA ILE A 77 -11.45 1.07 -1.69
C ILE A 77 -11.73 0.87 -3.18
N LEU A 78 -11.08 -0.11 -3.81
CA LEU A 78 -11.22 -0.38 -5.25
C LEU A 78 -12.56 -1.02 -5.63
N LYS A 79 -13.23 -1.70 -4.68
CA LYS A 79 -14.59 -2.23 -4.89
C LYS A 79 -15.68 -1.16 -4.80
N GLU A 80 -15.48 -0.14 -3.97
CA GLU A 80 -16.41 1.00 -3.86
C GLU A 80 -16.41 1.90 -5.11
N ASP A 81 -15.38 1.80 -5.94
CA ASP A 81 -15.20 2.60 -7.17
C ASP A 81 -15.77 1.92 -8.43
N GLN A 82 -16.22 0.66 -8.33
CA GLN A 82 -16.81 -0.14 -9.41
C GLN A 82 -18.35 -0.08 -9.38
#